data_AF-A0A9J7N342-F1
#
_entry.id   AF-A0A9J7N342-F1
#
_cell.length_a   1.000
_cell.length_b   1.000
_cell.length_c   1.000
_cell.angle_alpha   90.00
_cell.angle_beta   90.00
_cell.angle_gamma   90.00
#
_symmetry.space_group_name_H-M   'P 1'
#
loop_
_entity.id
_entity.type
_entity.pdbx_description
1 polymer ?
#
loop_
_entity_poly.entity_id
_entity_poly.type
_entity_poly.pdbx_seq_one_letter_code
_entity_poly.pdbx_strand_id
1 'polypeptide(L)'
;MAMNVERSTCVDLYKFADVFSVDIVQKPCLHLIHRNFAEVASSEEFCSLSVNQLTEIISHDELDVKEETTVWEAVVRWVQHSKEDRLHHLPSILPHIRFNLLTSDDTTAILEHPLVREQPGSSEVVRNVVQKGNPDLKPRLGMTTEMAILCFSFKELFFMNPREGKYISCNYKIEDHPHARTMTVTSDNNIYILQTEVFEDGNQLSLFKYKHKENVWEKTGVSSNGPEDDLYETHFHEVDRILYYLAVNPEEDRPLLEMKKYNLQTNQWQDCSQLQLRETLDHSATVSCGSHLYFLRSEEVHRYNPSQDKWSKRTPPIDVPDPCTAVAMGREIFCIDFEFTQTMMYDTDSDCWQELQGWPNPRNLGMKYRPSLFVMENQLHALLDVDDPDRKRSPTDCAHHVYVYDRSADAWRELKATLPDLPDKKYGVYGSCAPVARLYLPYLKRT
;
A
#
# COMPACT_ATOMS: atom_id res chain seq x y z
N MET A 1 5.82 30.06 4.83
CA MET A 1 4.63 30.28 5.68
C MET A 1 3.65 29.17 5.36
N ALA A 2 3.41 28.25 6.29
CA ALA A 2 2.36 27.24 6.13
C ALA A 2 1.01 27.95 6.29
N MET A 3 0.18 27.96 5.25
CA MET A 3 -1.21 28.42 5.39
C MET A 3 -1.95 27.36 6.23
N ASN A 4 -2.33 27.72 7.46
CA ASN A 4 -3.26 26.92 8.25
C ASN A 4 -4.66 27.09 7.64
N VAL A 5 -5.07 26.17 6.78
CA VAL A 5 -6.44 26.10 6.27
C VAL A 5 -7.31 25.49 7.38
N GLU A 6 -8.18 26.30 7.97
CA GLU A 6 -9.16 25.80 8.94
C GLU A 6 -10.29 25.06 8.23
N ARG A 7 -10.81 23.98 8.85
CA ARG A 7 -11.83 23.11 8.26
C ARG A 7 -13.11 23.86 7.84
N SER A 8 -13.49 24.89 8.59
CA SER A 8 -14.68 25.72 8.34
C SER A 8 -14.55 26.66 7.13
N THR A 9 -13.34 26.98 6.68
CA THR A 9 -13.11 27.93 5.57
C THR A 9 -12.60 27.26 4.29
N CYS A 10 -12.41 25.93 4.32
CA CYS A 10 -11.72 25.21 3.26
C CYS A 10 -12.46 25.21 1.92
N VAL A 11 -13.81 25.18 1.94
CA VAL A 11 -14.64 25.18 0.74
C VAL A 11 -14.61 26.54 0.04
N ASP A 12 -14.71 27.64 0.80
CA ASP A 12 -14.61 28.98 0.23
C ASP A 12 -13.19 29.27 -0.28
N LEU A 13 -12.17 28.88 0.49
CA LEU A 13 -10.79 29.02 0.03
C LEU A 13 -10.52 28.21 -1.24
N TYR A 14 -11.09 27.00 -1.35
CA TYR A 14 -11.07 26.20 -2.57
C TYR A 14 -11.74 26.94 -3.74
N LYS A 15 -12.95 27.48 -3.54
CA LYS A 15 -13.67 28.23 -4.57
C LYS A 15 -12.85 29.41 -5.09
N PHE A 16 -12.21 30.16 -4.19
CA PHE A 16 -11.30 31.25 -4.59
C PHE A 16 -10.08 30.72 -5.33
N ALA A 17 -9.41 29.69 -4.81
CA ALA A 17 -8.22 29.14 -5.42
C ALA A 17 -8.46 28.58 -6.84
N ASP A 18 -9.60 27.92 -7.05
CA ASP A 18 -10.04 27.39 -8.34
C ASP A 18 -10.26 28.53 -9.36
N VAL A 19 -10.98 29.59 -8.97
CA VAL A 19 -11.25 30.76 -9.83
C VAL A 19 -9.95 31.48 -10.25
N PHE A 20 -8.95 31.54 -9.37
CA PHE A 20 -7.67 32.18 -9.66
C PHE A 20 -6.58 31.21 -10.12
N SER A 21 -6.90 29.92 -10.28
CA SER A 21 -5.97 28.84 -10.67
C SER A 21 -4.69 28.80 -9.81
N VAL A 22 -4.87 28.90 -8.48
CA VAL A 22 -3.80 28.89 -7.49
C VAL A 22 -3.60 27.47 -6.96
N ASP A 23 -2.89 26.63 -7.73
CA ASP A 23 -2.66 25.21 -7.43
C ASP A 23 -2.11 24.94 -6.03
N ILE A 24 -1.25 25.82 -5.53
CA ILE A 24 -0.59 25.67 -4.22
C ILE A 24 -1.58 25.76 -3.06
N VAL A 25 -2.76 26.37 -3.28
CA VAL A 25 -3.85 26.46 -2.29
C VAL A 25 -4.96 25.46 -2.63
N GLN A 26 -5.28 25.31 -3.93
CA GLN A 26 -6.33 24.41 -4.40
C GLN A 26 -6.07 22.96 -3.96
N LYS A 27 -4.85 22.44 -4.15
CA LYS A 27 -4.52 21.04 -3.81
C LYS A 27 -4.67 20.73 -2.31
N PRO A 28 -4.11 21.53 -1.38
CA PRO A 28 -4.36 21.35 0.05
C PRO A 28 -5.84 21.45 0.43
N CYS A 29 -6.59 22.37 -0.16
CA CYS A 29 -8.03 22.52 0.13
C CYS A 29 -8.83 21.31 -0.35
N LEU A 30 -8.59 20.83 -1.58
CA LEU A 30 -9.20 19.61 -2.10
C LEU A 30 -8.90 18.41 -1.21
N HIS A 31 -7.64 18.24 -0.80
CA HIS A 31 -7.26 17.16 0.10
C HIS A 31 -8.04 17.20 1.43
N LEU A 32 -8.23 18.41 1.99
CA LEU A 32 -9.00 18.58 3.23
C LEU A 32 -10.51 18.32 3.02
N ILE A 33 -11.06 18.75 1.88
CA ILE A 33 -12.45 18.49 1.48
C ILE A 33 -12.68 16.99 1.32
N HIS A 34 -11.80 16.28 0.60
CA HIS A 34 -11.91 14.83 0.40
C HIS A 34 -11.87 14.07 1.73
N ARG A 35 -10.96 14.43 2.64
CA ARG A 35 -10.83 13.80 3.96
C ARG A 35 -11.99 14.06 4.92
N ASN A 36 -12.75 15.14 4.73
CA ASN A 36 -13.89 15.48 5.59
C ASN A 36 -15.19 15.54 4.77
N PHE A 37 -15.27 14.78 3.68
CA PHE A 37 -16.33 14.94 2.69
C PHE A 37 -17.73 14.84 3.29
N ALA A 38 -17.98 13.91 4.22
CA ALA A 38 -19.28 13.76 4.84
C ALA A 38 -19.73 15.02 5.63
N GLU A 39 -18.81 15.65 6.36
CA GLU A 39 -19.08 16.89 7.10
C GLU A 39 -19.25 18.06 6.11
N VAL A 40 -18.33 18.18 5.15
CA VAL A 40 -18.37 19.23 4.13
C VAL A 40 -19.64 19.14 3.29
N ALA A 41 -20.07 17.95 2.86
CA ALA A 41 -21.29 17.73 2.08
C ALA A 41 -22.56 18.20 2.82
N SER A 42 -22.53 18.19 4.16
CA SER A 42 -23.65 18.68 4.98
C SER A 42 -23.68 20.20 5.15
N SER A 43 -22.57 20.89 4.87
CA SER A 43 -22.42 22.34 5.02
C SER A 43 -23.22 23.16 4.01
N GLU A 44 -23.42 24.45 4.27
CA GLU A 44 -24.05 25.38 3.32
C GLU A 44 -23.06 25.80 2.23
N GLU A 45 -21.79 25.89 2.58
CA GLU A 45 -20.69 26.24 1.70
C GLU A 45 -20.58 25.23 0.54
N PHE A 46 -20.82 23.95 0.80
CA PHE A 46 -20.89 22.92 -0.25
C PHE A 46 -22.02 23.17 -1.24
N CYS A 47 -23.19 23.62 -0.77
CA CYS A 47 -24.30 23.98 -1.65
C CYS A 47 -23.98 25.20 -2.53
N SER A 48 -22.98 26.02 -2.17
CA SER A 48 -22.55 27.17 -2.96
C SER A 48 -21.57 26.84 -4.10
N LEU A 49 -21.11 25.59 -4.22
CA LEU A 49 -20.19 25.15 -5.27
C LEU A 49 -20.82 25.24 -6.66
N SER A 50 -20.01 25.53 -7.67
CA SER A 50 -20.41 25.41 -9.08
C SER A 50 -20.53 23.94 -9.51
N VAL A 51 -21.19 23.68 -10.64
CA VAL A 51 -21.28 22.31 -11.20
C VAL A 51 -19.90 21.71 -11.48
N ASN A 52 -18.97 22.51 -12.01
CA ASN A 52 -17.62 22.04 -12.33
C ASN A 52 -16.86 21.66 -11.06
N GLN A 53 -16.95 22.51 -10.03
CA GLN A 53 -16.30 22.29 -8.73
C GLN A 53 -16.86 21.06 -8.01
N LEU A 54 -18.20 20.91 -8.00
CA LEU A 54 -18.84 19.72 -7.44
C LEU A 54 -18.38 18.47 -8.18
N THR A 55 -18.46 18.48 -9.51
CA THR A 55 -18.07 17.34 -10.36
C THR A 55 -16.60 16.97 -10.16
N GLU A 56 -15.72 17.96 -10.05
CA GLU A 56 -14.31 17.75 -9.73
C GLU A 56 -14.18 17.02 -8.38
N ILE A 57 -14.75 17.58 -7.31
CA ILE A 57 -14.68 16.98 -5.96
C ILE A 57 -15.19 15.53 -5.98
N ILE A 58 -16.41 15.28 -6.48
CA ILE A 58 -17.01 13.93 -6.43
C ILE A 58 -16.37 12.94 -7.42
N SER A 59 -15.51 13.38 -8.34
CA SER A 59 -14.83 12.48 -9.28
C SER A 59 -13.63 11.74 -8.67
N HIS A 60 -13.04 12.27 -7.59
CA HIS A 60 -11.76 11.79 -7.04
C HIS A 60 -11.84 10.43 -6.33
N ASP A 61 -10.80 9.60 -6.39
CA ASP A 61 -10.72 8.36 -5.59
C ASP A 61 -10.55 8.63 -4.09
N GLU A 62 -10.03 9.81 -3.73
CA GLU A 62 -9.61 10.14 -2.37
C GLU A 62 -10.74 10.51 -1.39
N LEU A 63 -12.01 10.52 -1.82
CA LEU A 63 -13.10 10.89 -0.89
C LEU A 63 -13.16 9.89 0.28
N ASP A 64 -13.21 10.44 1.49
CA ASP A 64 -13.42 9.68 2.71
C ASP A 64 -14.93 9.48 2.94
N VAL A 65 -15.50 8.55 2.18
CA VAL A 65 -16.90 8.11 2.29
C VAL A 65 -16.97 6.60 2.48
N LYS A 66 -17.87 6.15 3.35
CA LYS A 66 -18.06 4.71 3.62
C LYS A 66 -18.89 4.00 2.54
N GLU A 67 -19.73 4.75 1.84
CA GLU A 67 -20.67 4.25 0.83
C GLU A 67 -20.96 5.33 -0.23
N GLU A 68 -21.29 4.92 -1.46
CA GLU A 68 -21.60 5.85 -2.55
C GLU A 68 -22.96 6.54 -2.38
N THR A 69 -23.85 6.01 -1.54
CA THR A 69 -25.10 6.65 -1.14
C THR A 69 -24.84 8.02 -0.53
N THR A 70 -23.77 8.20 0.25
CA THR A 70 -23.36 9.50 0.80
C THR A 70 -23.03 10.52 -0.30
N VAL A 71 -22.37 10.07 -1.38
CA VAL A 71 -22.04 10.95 -2.54
C VAL A 71 -23.33 11.31 -3.28
N TRP A 72 -24.22 10.35 -3.49
CA TRP A 72 -25.55 10.59 -4.07
C TRP A 72 -26.37 11.59 -3.26
N GLU A 73 -26.45 11.43 -1.94
CA GLU A 73 -27.16 12.34 -1.04
C GLU A 73 -26.59 13.76 -1.08
N ALA A 74 -25.27 13.90 -1.17
CA ALA A 74 -24.60 15.20 -1.34
C ALA A 74 -25.03 15.87 -2.67
N VAL A 75 -25.08 15.12 -3.77
CA VAL A 75 -25.55 15.61 -5.06
C VAL A 75 -27.03 16.02 -5.00
N VAL A 76 -27.88 15.20 -4.37
CA VAL A 76 -29.30 15.53 -4.17
C VAL A 76 -29.46 16.84 -3.42
N ARG A 77 -28.74 17.02 -2.31
CA ARG A 77 -28.75 18.25 -1.51
C ARG A 77 -28.30 19.46 -2.35
N TRP A 78 -27.23 19.32 -3.12
CA TRP A 78 -26.73 20.39 -3.99
C TRP A 78 -27.73 20.76 -5.08
N VAL A 79 -28.39 19.80 -5.73
CA VAL A 79 -29.42 20.08 -6.74
C VAL A 79 -30.65 20.72 -6.10
N GLN A 80 -31.11 20.22 -4.95
CA GLN A 80 -32.29 20.76 -4.26
C GLN A 80 -32.11 22.21 -3.80
N HIS A 81 -30.88 22.64 -3.50
CA HIS A 81 -30.58 24.00 -3.08
C HIS A 81 -30.95 25.06 -4.15
N SER A 82 -30.76 24.76 -5.44
CA SER A 82 -31.33 25.55 -6.55
C SER A 82 -31.85 24.63 -7.64
N LYS A 83 -33.01 24.01 -7.38
CA LYS A 83 -33.59 23.00 -8.27
C LYS A 83 -33.81 23.54 -9.69
N GLU A 84 -34.30 24.77 -9.83
CA GLU A 84 -34.60 25.35 -11.15
C GLU A 84 -33.35 25.49 -12.03
N ASP A 85 -32.24 25.93 -11.44
CA ASP A 85 -31.00 26.15 -12.17
C ASP A 85 -30.13 24.90 -12.30
N ARG A 86 -30.22 23.94 -11.37
CA ARG A 86 -29.24 22.84 -11.28
C ARG A 86 -29.74 21.52 -11.80
N LEU A 87 -31.04 21.33 -11.86
CA LEU A 87 -31.65 20.05 -12.20
C LEU A 87 -31.18 19.57 -13.59
N HIS A 88 -31.02 20.47 -14.57
CA HIS A 88 -30.55 20.13 -15.92
C HIS A 88 -29.08 19.66 -15.98
N HIS A 89 -28.27 19.92 -14.95
CA HIS A 89 -26.89 19.42 -14.85
C HIS A 89 -26.82 17.98 -14.34
N LEU A 90 -27.89 17.44 -13.75
CA LEU A 90 -27.89 16.12 -13.13
C LEU A 90 -27.37 15.00 -14.06
N PRO A 91 -27.79 14.89 -15.34
CA PRO A 91 -27.24 13.89 -16.26
C PRO A 91 -25.72 13.93 -16.44
N SER A 92 -25.10 15.11 -16.29
CA SER A 92 -23.64 15.26 -16.40
C SER A 92 -22.89 14.93 -15.11
N ILE A 93 -23.57 14.97 -13.96
CA ILE A 93 -22.99 14.69 -12.63
C ILE A 93 -23.08 13.18 -12.31
N LEU A 94 -24.19 12.54 -12.69
CA LEU A 94 -24.45 11.11 -12.43
C LEU A 94 -23.29 10.16 -12.83
N PRO A 95 -22.58 10.35 -13.96
CA PRO A 95 -21.45 9.49 -14.33
C PRO A 95 -20.30 9.47 -13.31
N HIS A 96 -20.21 10.45 -12.41
CA HIS A 96 -19.16 10.55 -11.40
C HIS A 96 -19.51 9.83 -10.08
N ILE A 97 -20.75 9.32 -9.96
CA ILE A 97 -21.19 8.44 -8.88
C ILE A 97 -20.90 6.99 -9.28
N ARG A 98 -20.28 6.20 -8.40
CA ARG A 98 -19.84 4.83 -8.71
C ARG A 98 -21.00 3.85 -8.51
N PHE A 99 -22.00 3.92 -9.39
CA PHE A 99 -23.19 3.05 -9.33
C PHE A 99 -22.86 1.55 -9.24
N ASN A 100 -21.72 1.11 -9.77
CA ASN A 100 -21.26 -0.28 -9.67
C ASN A 100 -20.86 -0.73 -8.26
N LEU A 101 -20.67 0.22 -7.33
CA LEU A 101 -20.37 -0.03 -5.92
C LEU A 101 -21.61 0.08 -5.02
N LEU A 102 -22.75 0.51 -5.56
CA LEU A 102 -24.03 0.53 -4.87
C LEU A 102 -24.67 -0.85 -4.84
N THR A 103 -25.56 -1.08 -3.87
CA THR A 103 -26.40 -2.28 -3.90
C THR A 103 -27.47 -2.17 -4.99
N SER A 104 -28.07 -3.31 -5.34
CA SER A 104 -29.21 -3.32 -6.28
C SER A 104 -30.39 -2.51 -5.75
N ASP A 105 -30.61 -2.54 -4.43
CA ASP A 105 -31.70 -1.83 -3.78
C ASP A 105 -31.45 -0.31 -3.81
N ASP A 106 -30.24 0.13 -3.47
CA ASP A 106 -29.86 1.55 -3.54
C ASP A 106 -29.97 2.09 -4.97
N THR A 107 -29.48 1.32 -5.95
CA THR A 107 -29.57 1.70 -7.37
C THR A 107 -31.03 1.86 -7.80
N THR A 108 -31.91 0.95 -7.34
CA THR A 108 -33.34 1.03 -7.61
C THR A 108 -33.95 2.26 -6.94
N ALA A 109 -33.61 2.53 -5.68
CA ALA A 109 -34.08 3.71 -4.95
C ALA A 109 -33.66 5.02 -5.65
N ILE A 110 -32.45 5.08 -6.20
CA ILE A 110 -31.97 6.26 -6.96
C ILE A 110 -32.75 6.43 -8.27
N LEU A 111 -32.98 5.34 -9.03
CA LEU A 111 -33.78 5.39 -10.26
C LEU A 111 -35.23 5.82 -10.02
N GLU A 112 -35.77 5.52 -8.84
CA GLU A 112 -37.12 5.90 -8.42
C GLU A 112 -37.18 7.34 -7.84
N HIS A 113 -36.04 7.97 -7.58
CA HIS A 113 -35.97 9.28 -6.95
C HIS A 113 -36.60 10.37 -7.83
N PRO A 114 -37.38 11.33 -7.27
CA PRO A 114 -38.09 12.35 -8.04
C PRO A 114 -37.19 13.16 -8.98
N LEU A 115 -35.99 13.55 -8.54
CA LEU A 115 -35.07 14.33 -9.36
C LEU A 115 -34.60 13.57 -10.62
N VAL A 116 -34.42 12.25 -10.52
CA VAL A 116 -33.99 11.39 -11.63
C VAL A 116 -35.15 11.18 -12.61
N ARG A 117 -36.36 11.01 -12.09
CA ARG A 117 -37.57 10.84 -12.89
C ARG A 117 -38.02 12.12 -13.60
N GLU A 118 -37.83 13.27 -12.97
CA GLU A 118 -38.18 14.58 -13.52
C GLU A 118 -37.22 15.04 -14.62
N GLN A 119 -35.94 14.62 -14.59
CA GLN A 119 -34.96 15.01 -15.59
C GLN A 119 -34.83 14.03 -16.76
N PRO A 120 -35.14 14.46 -17.98
CA PRO A 120 -34.92 13.65 -19.17
C PRO A 120 -33.47 13.17 -19.27
N GLY A 121 -33.27 11.89 -19.60
CA GLY A 121 -31.95 11.30 -19.79
C GLY A 121 -31.22 10.84 -18.53
N SER A 122 -31.61 11.29 -17.33
CA SER A 122 -30.93 10.88 -16.08
C SER A 122 -31.00 9.37 -15.84
N SER A 123 -32.19 8.77 -15.99
CA SER A 123 -32.37 7.31 -15.85
C SER A 123 -31.59 6.50 -16.89
N GLU A 124 -31.46 7.03 -18.12
CA GLU A 124 -30.68 6.38 -19.18
C GLU A 124 -29.19 6.45 -18.88
N VAL A 125 -28.69 7.57 -18.35
CA VAL A 125 -27.30 7.71 -17.90
C VAL A 125 -26.98 6.69 -16.81
N VAL A 126 -27.81 6.58 -15.76
CA VAL A 126 -27.60 5.57 -14.70
C VAL A 126 -27.56 4.16 -15.26
N ARG A 127 -28.54 3.79 -16.11
CA ARG A 127 -28.56 2.47 -16.75
C ARG A 127 -27.33 2.21 -17.61
N ASN A 128 -26.88 3.21 -18.37
CA ASN A 128 -25.69 3.12 -19.20
C ASN A 128 -24.42 2.96 -18.36
N VAL A 129 -24.29 3.65 -17.23
CA VAL A 129 -23.13 3.54 -16.32
C VAL A 129 -23.06 2.14 -15.70
N VAL A 130 -24.21 1.61 -15.26
CA VAL A 130 -24.32 0.26 -14.69
C VAL A 130 -24.04 -0.82 -15.75
N GLN A 131 -24.59 -0.66 -16.97
CA GLN A 131 -24.40 -1.64 -18.05
C GLN A 131 -22.98 -1.62 -18.63
N LYS A 132 -22.40 -0.43 -18.85
CA LYS A 132 -21.06 -0.30 -19.42
C LYS A 132 -19.97 -0.73 -18.45
N GLY A 133 -20.23 -0.64 -17.14
CA GLY A 133 -19.35 -1.10 -16.07
C GLY A 133 -17.88 -0.71 -16.27
N ASN A 134 -17.42 0.41 -15.73
CA ASN A 134 -15.99 0.74 -15.85
C ASN A 134 -15.16 -0.19 -14.93
N PRO A 135 -14.32 -1.09 -15.51
CA PRO A 135 -13.55 -2.07 -14.73
C PRO A 135 -12.43 -1.43 -13.91
N ASP A 136 -12.04 -0.19 -14.21
CA ASP A 136 -10.98 0.54 -13.52
C ASP A 136 -11.51 1.42 -12.36
N LEU A 137 -12.83 1.41 -12.10
CA LEU A 137 -13.41 2.15 -10.97
C LEU A 137 -12.97 1.53 -9.64
N LYS A 138 -12.09 2.23 -8.94
CA LYS A 138 -11.64 1.87 -7.60
C LYS A 138 -12.74 2.19 -6.56
N PRO A 139 -12.77 1.53 -5.40
CA PRO A 139 -13.50 2.02 -4.24
C PRO A 139 -12.97 3.39 -3.78
N ARG A 140 -13.81 4.20 -3.13
CA ARG A 140 -13.37 5.46 -2.52
C ARG A 140 -12.43 5.17 -1.36
N LEU A 141 -11.58 6.13 -1.00
CA LEU A 141 -10.63 5.99 0.11
C LEU A 141 -11.30 5.50 1.39
N GLY A 142 -12.41 6.12 1.80
CA GLY A 142 -13.14 5.78 3.03
C GLY A 142 -13.86 4.43 3.01
N MET A 143 -13.99 3.80 1.84
CA MET A 143 -14.54 2.45 1.70
C MET A 143 -13.49 1.37 2.01
N THR A 144 -12.22 1.73 1.96
CA THR A 144 -11.10 0.80 2.12
C THR A 144 -10.52 0.84 3.53
N THR A 145 -9.88 -0.25 3.93
CA THR A 145 -9.16 -0.37 5.21
C THR A 145 -7.71 -0.70 4.95
N GLU A 146 -6.77 0.02 5.55
CA GLU A 146 -5.35 -0.36 5.51
C GLU A 146 -5.14 -1.68 6.26
N MET A 147 -4.46 -2.61 5.61
CA MET A 147 -4.13 -3.92 6.16
C MET A 147 -2.69 -4.29 5.74
N ALA A 148 -1.91 -4.77 6.70
CA ALA A 148 -0.61 -5.38 6.45
C ALA A 148 -0.83 -6.75 5.82
N ILE A 149 -0.08 -7.04 4.77
CA ILE A 149 -0.15 -8.31 4.07
C ILE A 149 0.94 -9.22 4.65
N LEU A 150 0.49 -10.29 5.28
CA LEU A 150 1.32 -11.29 5.92
C LEU A 150 1.26 -12.56 5.09
N CYS A 151 2.41 -12.97 4.56
CA CYS A 151 2.53 -14.21 3.81
C CYS A 151 3.06 -15.30 4.75
N PHE A 152 2.15 -16.13 5.26
CA PHE A 152 2.49 -17.18 6.22
C PHE A 152 2.70 -18.55 5.58
N SER A 153 2.14 -18.80 4.39
CA SER A 153 2.32 -20.05 3.67
C SER A 153 2.24 -19.86 2.15
N PHE A 154 2.64 -20.87 1.38
CA PHE A 154 2.51 -20.86 -0.08
C PHE A 154 1.05 -20.89 -0.59
N LYS A 155 0.06 -21.05 0.31
CA LYS A 155 -1.35 -21.30 -0.03
C LYS A 155 -2.33 -20.29 0.55
N GLU A 156 -1.90 -19.40 1.44
CA GLU A 156 -2.78 -18.43 2.08
C GLU A 156 -2.06 -17.10 2.31
N LEU A 157 -2.75 -16.01 1.95
CA LEU A 157 -2.36 -14.65 2.30
C LEU A 157 -3.26 -14.16 3.42
N PHE A 158 -2.65 -13.55 4.44
CA PHE A 158 -3.36 -12.97 5.56
C PHE A 158 -3.26 -11.46 5.50
N PHE A 159 -4.39 -10.81 5.70
CA PHE A 159 -4.50 -9.38 5.79
C PHE A 159 -4.88 -9.02 7.21
N MET A 160 -4.09 -8.15 7.81
CA MET A 160 -4.19 -7.78 9.21
C MET A 160 -4.35 -6.27 9.35
N ASN A 161 -5.36 -5.82 10.09
CA ASN A 161 -5.35 -4.50 10.71
C ASN A 161 -5.20 -4.70 12.23
N PRO A 162 -4.00 -4.51 12.80
CA PRO A 162 -3.72 -4.80 14.20
C PRO A 162 -4.43 -3.82 15.15
N ARG A 163 -4.74 -2.60 14.69
CA ARG A 163 -5.37 -1.55 15.50
C ARG A 163 -6.87 -1.77 15.67
N GLU A 164 -7.53 -2.20 14.60
CA GLU A 164 -8.95 -2.55 14.61
C GLU A 164 -9.21 -4.00 15.05
N GLY A 165 -8.15 -4.80 15.24
CA GLY A 165 -8.25 -6.23 15.56
C GLY A 165 -8.94 -7.03 14.45
N LYS A 166 -8.89 -6.54 13.20
CA LYS A 166 -9.53 -7.18 12.05
C LYS A 166 -8.51 -8.04 11.31
N TYR A 167 -8.97 -9.22 10.90
CA TYR A 167 -8.19 -10.17 10.12
C TYR A 167 -9.03 -10.75 9.01
N ILE A 168 -8.40 -10.97 7.87
CA ILE A 168 -9.00 -11.64 6.73
C ILE A 168 -7.95 -12.57 6.15
N SER A 169 -8.33 -13.82 5.90
CA SER A 169 -7.53 -14.73 5.10
C SER A 169 -8.08 -14.79 3.69
N CYS A 170 -7.21 -14.93 2.71
CA CYS A 170 -7.58 -15.16 1.32
C CYS A 170 -6.88 -16.42 0.83
N ASN A 171 -7.67 -17.35 0.30
CA ASN A 171 -7.12 -18.56 -0.27
C ASN A 171 -6.33 -18.22 -1.53
N TYR A 172 -5.08 -18.67 -1.56
CA TYR A 172 -4.15 -18.48 -2.65
C TYR A 172 -4.07 -19.80 -3.42
N LYS A 173 -4.70 -19.84 -4.60
CA LYS A 173 -4.55 -20.94 -5.57
C LYS A 173 -3.74 -20.46 -6.76
N ILE A 174 -2.43 -20.33 -6.59
CA ILE A 174 -1.52 -20.36 -7.74
C ILE A 174 -0.93 -21.77 -7.78
N GLU A 175 -1.09 -22.44 -8.92
CA GLU A 175 -0.77 -23.86 -9.11
C GLU A 175 0.69 -24.21 -8.77
N ASP A 176 0.85 -25.31 -8.02
CA ASP A 176 1.96 -26.26 -7.83
C ASP A 176 3.45 -25.85 -7.80
N HIS A 177 3.85 -24.58 -7.92
CA HIS A 177 5.27 -24.19 -7.93
C HIS A 177 5.65 -23.28 -6.74
N PRO A 178 6.48 -23.78 -5.80
CA PRO A 178 6.76 -23.13 -4.51
C PRO A 178 7.95 -22.14 -4.49
N HIS A 179 8.47 -21.69 -5.64
CA HIS A 179 9.75 -20.96 -5.64
C HIS A 179 9.61 -19.44 -5.46
N ALA A 180 10.73 -18.82 -5.07
CA ALA A 180 10.89 -17.49 -4.46
C ALA A 180 9.83 -16.47 -4.88
N ARG A 181 9.12 -15.95 -3.86
CA ARG A 181 8.05 -14.96 -4.03
C ARG A 181 8.46 -13.66 -3.35
N THR A 182 8.33 -12.55 -4.05
CA THR A 182 8.47 -11.24 -3.44
C THR A 182 7.29 -10.37 -3.85
N MET A 183 6.87 -9.47 -2.97
CA MET A 183 5.60 -8.76 -3.08
C MET A 183 5.82 -7.28 -2.88
N THR A 184 5.09 -6.46 -3.64
CA THR A 184 5.05 -5.02 -3.46
C THR A 184 3.62 -4.51 -3.61
N VAL A 185 3.34 -3.39 -2.99
CA VAL A 185 2.11 -2.62 -3.19
C VAL A 185 2.51 -1.31 -3.82
N THR A 186 1.88 -0.96 -4.95
CA THR A 186 2.16 0.28 -5.65
C THR A 186 1.48 1.46 -4.98
N SER A 187 1.98 2.66 -5.27
CA SER A 187 1.35 3.95 -4.90
C SER A 187 -0.13 4.06 -5.29
N ASP A 188 -0.58 3.34 -6.32
CA ASP A 188 -1.99 3.29 -6.73
C ASP A 188 -2.77 2.10 -6.13
N ASN A 189 -2.22 1.48 -5.09
CA ASN A 189 -2.81 0.42 -4.28
C ASN A 189 -3.09 -0.89 -5.05
N ASN A 190 -2.29 -1.20 -6.08
CA ASN A 190 -2.30 -2.52 -6.68
C ASN A 190 -1.27 -3.41 -5.96
N ILE A 191 -1.67 -4.64 -5.67
CA ILE A 191 -0.78 -5.63 -5.07
C ILE A 191 -0.19 -6.47 -6.21
N TYR A 192 1.13 -6.53 -6.27
CA TYR A 192 1.87 -7.36 -7.21
C TYR A 192 2.75 -8.35 -6.48
N ILE A 193 2.80 -9.57 -7.00
CA ILE A 193 3.80 -10.56 -6.61
C ILE A 193 4.63 -10.93 -7.83
N LEU A 194 5.90 -11.19 -7.57
CA LEU A 194 6.80 -11.79 -8.54
C LEU A 194 7.06 -13.22 -8.09
N GLN A 195 6.88 -14.16 -9.02
CA GLN A 195 7.16 -15.58 -8.80
C GLN A 195 8.26 -16.00 -9.76
N THR A 196 9.23 -16.75 -9.23
CA THR A 196 10.21 -17.46 -10.06
C THR A 196 9.67 -18.85 -10.38
N GLU A 197 9.51 -19.15 -11.66
CA GLU A 197 9.15 -20.46 -12.20
C GLU A 197 10.43 -21.15 -12.69
N VAL A 198 10.67 -22.39 -12.25
CA VAL A 198 11.86 -23.16 -12.62
C VAL A 198 11.54 -24.02 -13.85
N PHE A 199 12.32 -23.86 -14.92
CA PHE A 199 12.21 -24.67 -16.13
C PHE A 199 13.53 -25.38 -16.44
N GLU A 200 13.49 -26.44 -17.26
CA GLU A 200 14.68 -27.19 -17.68
C GLU A 200 15.71 -26.31 -18.42
N ASP A 201 15.23 -25.27 -19.13
CA ASP A 201 16.06 -24.33 -19.91
C ASP A 201 16.44 -23.05 -19.14
N GLY A 202 16.12 -22.97 -17.83
CA GLY A 202 16.43 -21.85 -16.95
C GLY A 202 15.21 -21.25 -16.25
N ASN A 203 15.45 -20.50 -15.18
CA ASN A 203 14.39 -19.91 -14.37
C ASN A 203 13.74 -18.70 -15.05
N GLN A 204 12.46 -18.47 -14.79
CA GLN A 204 11.67 -17.40 -15.38
C GLN A 204 10.90 -16.62 -14.30
N LEU A 205 10.98 -15.29 -14.36
CA LEU A 205 10.20 -14.39 -13.52
C LEU A 205 8.84 -14.12 -14.17
N SER A 206 7.78 -14.39 -13.43
CA SER A 206 6.40 -14.12 -13.79
C SER A 206 5.78 -13.14 -12.80
N LEU A 207 5.21 -12.06 -13.33
CA LEU A 207 4.54 -11.04 -12.54
C LEU A 207 3.04 -11.36 -12.46
N PHE A 208 2.46 -11.25 -11.27
CA PHE A 208 1.03 -11.42 -11.04
C PHE A 208 0.45 -10.21 -10.32
N LYS A 209 -0.77 -9.81 -10.71
CA LYS A 209 -1.54 -8.75 -10.08
C LYS A 209 -2.73 -9.34 -9.34
N TYR A 210 -2.96 -8.88 -8.12
CA TYR A 210 -4.15 -9.26 -7.36
C TYR A 210 -5.39 -8.49 -7.83
N LYS A 211 -6.50 -9.22 -8.00
CA LYS A 211 -7.81 -8.66 -8.33
C LYS A 211 -8.70 -8.72 -7.09
N HIS A 212 -8.85 -7.57 -6.43
CA HIS A 212 -9.57 -7.45 -5.16
C HIS A 212 -11.03 -7.93 -5.20
N LYS A 213 -11.72 -7.73 -6.33
CA LYS A 213 -13.15 -8.02 -6.46
C LYS A 213 -13.42 -9.52 -6.60
N GLU A 214 -12.59 -10.19 -7.37
CA GLU A 214 -12.69 -11.62 -7.67
C GLU A 214 -11.92 -12.48 -6.66
N ASN A 215 -11.04 -11.88 -5.85
CA ASN A 215 -10.11 -12.59 -4.96
C ASN A 215 -9.24 -13.60 -5.73
N VAL A 216 -8.67 -13.17 -6.86
CA VAL A 216 -7.79 -14.00 -7.71
C VAL A 216 -6.51 -13.27 -8.09
N TRP A 217 -5.47 -14.04 -8.38
CA TRP A 217 -4.24 -13.54 -8.98
C TRP A 217 -4.29 -13.73 -10.48
N GLU A 218 -3.96 -12.67 -11.22
CA GLU A 218 -3.88 -12.70 -12.69
C GLU A 218 -2.41 -12.55 -13.11
N LYS A 219 -1.89 -13.50 -13.90
CA LYS A 219 -0.57 -13.35 -14.53
C LYS A 219 -0.61 -12.15 -15.45
N THR A 220 0.29 -11.20 -15.24
CA THR A 220 0.30 -9.94 -15.97
C THR A 220 1.70 -9.66 -16.50
N GLY A 221 1.76 -9.15 -17.72
CA GLY A 221 3.00 -8.77 -18.35
C GLY A 221 3.80 -9.91 -18.97
N VAL A 222 4.90 -9.54 -19.59
CA VAL A 222 5.86 -10.48 -20.15
C VAL A 222 6.78 -11.01 -19.06
N SER A 223 7.11 -12.30 -19.14
CA SER A 223 8.09 -12.90 -18.25
C SER A 223 9.51 -12.48 -18.60
N SER A 224 10.42 -12.51 -17.62
CA SER A 224 11.86 -12.28 -17.82
C SER A 224 12.65 -13.51 -17.36
N ASN A 225 13.93 -13.61 -17.67
CA ASN A 225 14.79 -14.63 -17.07
C ASN A 225 14.94 -14.36 -15.57
N GLY A 226 14.80 -15.39 -14.76
CA GLY A 226 15.00 -15.36 -13.31
C GLY A 226 16.44 -15.66 -12.91
N PRO A 227 16.72 -15.54 -11.60
CA PRO A 227 18.02 -15.92 -11.05
C PRO A 227 18.25 -17.41 -11.28
N GLU A 228 19.50 -17.81 -11.51
CA GLU A 228 19.84 -19.22 -11.78
C GLU A 228 19.67 -20.13 -10.55
N ASP A 229 19.75 -19.57 -9.34
CA ASP A 229 19.63 -20.30 -8.07
C ASP A 229 18.44 -19.77 -7.23
N ASP A 230 17.77 -20.66 -6.52
CA ASP A 230 16.69 -20.34 -5.59
C ASP A 230 17.19 -19.72 -4.27
N LEU A 231 18.51 -19.76 -4.02
CA LEU A 231 19.14 -19.20 -2.82
C LEU A 231 19.29 -17.67 -2.84
N TYR A 232 18.92 -17.00 -3.93
CA TYR A 232 19.06 -15.55 -4.05
C TYR A 232 18.14 -14.85 -3.05
N GLU A 233 18.70 -13.91 -2.28
CA GLU A 233 17.87 -12.98 -1.52
C GLU A 233 17.22 -12.00 -2.50
N THR A 234 15.88 -11.99 -2.55
CA THR A 234 15.13 -11.20 -3.53
C THR A 234 14.22 -10.18 -2.89
N HIS A 235 14.12 -9.02 -3.53
CA HIS A 235 13.29 -7.91 -3.08
C HIS A 235 12.53 -7.28 -4.24
N PHE A 236 11.39 -6.67 -3.91
CA PHE A 236 10.50 -6.09 -4.90
C PHE A 236 9.90 -4.79 -4.38
N HIS A 237 10.08 -3.72 -5.16
CA HIS A 237 9.72 -2.37 -4.76
C HIS A 237 9.09 -1.61 -5.91
N GLU A 238 8.22 -0.66 -5.60
CA GLU A 238 7.78 0.34 -6.56
C GLU A 238 8.48 1.68 -6.29
N VAL A 239 8.93 2.32 -7.36
CA VAL A 239 9.37 3.73 -7.35
C VAL A 239 8.81 4.40 -8.61
N ASP A 240 8.09 5.50 -8.42
CA ASP A 240 7.53 6.32 -9.50
C ASP A 240 6.77 5.50 -10.58
N ARG A 241 5.92 4.55 -10.14
CA ARG A 241 5.12 3.62 -10.96
C ARG A 241 5.92 2.60 -11.78
N ILE A 242 7.20 2.45 -11.50
CA ILE A 242 8.06 1.42 -12.07
C ILE A 242 8.32 0.37 -10.99
N LEU A 243 8.19 -0.89 -11.35
CA LEU A 243 8.47 -2.01 -10.44
C LEU A 243 9.94 -2.39 -10.57
N TYR A 244 10.62 -2.59 -9.44
CA TYR A 244 12.03 -2.94 -9.37
C TYR A 244 12.19 -4.27 -8.65
N TYR A 245 12.81 -5.22 -9.32
CA TYR A 245 13.23 -6.50 -8.79
C TYR A 245 14.73 -6.46 -8.51
N LEU A 246 15.11 -6.81 -7.29
CA LEU A 246 16.49 -6.85 -6.83
C LEU A 246 16.79 -8.29 -6.38
N ALA A 247 17.94 -8.80 -6.78
CA ALA A 247 18.39 -10.13 -6.41
C ALA A 247 19.87 -10.10 -6.03
N VAL A 248 20.20 -10.58 -4.83
CA VAL A 248 21.59 -10.70 -4.37
C VAL A 248 22.11 -12.07 -4.77
N ASN A 249 23.05 -12.11 -5.70
CA ASN A 249 23.76 -13.33 -6.06
C ASN A 249 24.81 -13.65 -4.97
N PRO A 250 24.74 -14.80 -4.30
CA PRO A 250 25.62 -15.16 -3.20
C PRO A 250 27.00 -15.72 -3.62
N GLU A 251 27.39 -15.68 -4.90
CA GLU A 251 28.70 -16.19 -5.37
C GLU A 251 29.87 -15.81 -4.43
N GLU A 252 30.55 -16.83 -3.90
CA GLU A 252 31.40 -16.76 -2.70
C GLU A 252 32.54 -15.72 -2.78
N ASP A 253 33.00 -15.37 -3.98
CA ASP A 253 34.13 -14.45 -4.16
C ASP A 253 33.73 -12.99 -4.42
N ARG A 254 32.53 -12.73 -4.95
CA ARG A 254 32.10 -11.40 -5.44
C ARG A 254 30.57 -11.27 -5.49
N PRO A 255 29.89 -11.04 -4.35
CA PRO A 255 28.45 -10.91 -4.35
C PRO A 255 28.01 -9.72 -5.22
N LEU A 256 27.00 -9.97 -6.04
CA LEU A 256 26.50 -9.00 -7.01
C LEU A 256 25.02 -8.75 -6.76
N LEU A 257 24.65 -7.49 -6.60
CA LEU A 257 23.26 -7.08 -6.57
C LEU A 257 22.81 -6.82 -8.01
N GLU A 258 22.05 -7.78 -8.53
CA GLU A 258 21.39 -7.67 -9.82
C GLU A 258 20.06 -6.97 -9.68
N MET A 259 19.72 -6.14 -10.67
CA MET A 259 18.47 -5.40 -10.62
C MET A 259 17.84 -5.31 -12.01
N LYS A 260 16.53 -5.55 -12.03
CA LYS A 260 15.68 -5.39 -13.20
C LYS A 260 14.54 -4.46 -12.87
N LYS A 261 14.12 -3.66 -13.84
CA LYS A 261 12.90 -2.85 -13.73
C LYS A 261 11.86 -3.30 -14.75
N TYR A 262 10.61 -3.22 -14.35
CA TYR A 262 9.46 -3.50 -15.19
C TYR A 262 8.57 -2.27 -15.31
N ASN A 263 8.38 -1.82 -16.54
CA ASN A 263 7.51 -0.70 -16.85
C ASN A 263 6.10 -1.22 -17.18
N LEU A 264 5.14 -0.88 -16.32
CA LEU A 264 3.74 -1.29 -16.45
C LEU A 264 3.04 -0.75 -17.71
N GLN A 265 3.50 0.40 -18.24
CA GLN A 265 2.91 1.02 -19.44
C GLN A 265 3.43 0.38 -20.72
N THR A 266 4.73 0.10 -20.80
CA THR A 266 5.33 -0.50 -21.99
C THR A 266 5.27 -2.02 -21.97
N ASN A 267 4.96 -2.63 -20.81
CA ASN A 267 4.98 -4.07 -20.59
C ASN A 267 6.35 -4.68 -20.97
N GLN A 268 7.43 -4.12 -20.42
CA GLN A 268 8.79 -4.56 -20.72
C GLN A 268 9.67 -4.56 -19.49
N TRP A 269 10.51 -5.61 -19.40
CA TRP A 269 11.62 -5.69 -18.47
C TRP A 269 12.88 -5.05 -19.07
N GLN A 270 13.67 -4.43 -18.21
CA GLN A 270 14.97 -3.86 -18.55
C GLN A 270 15.96 -4.11 -17.42
N ASP A 271 17.17 -4.53 -17.76
CA ASP A 271 18.26 -4.63 -16.80
C ASP A 271 18.68 -3.21 -16.36
N CYS A 272 19.03 -3.09 -15.09
CA CYS A 272 19.53 -1.86 -14.49
C CYS A 272 21.00 -2.03 -14.13
N SER A 273 21.66 -0.92 -13.81
CA SER A 273 23.03 -0.94 -13.31
C SER A 273 23.14 -1.82 -12.06
N GLN A 274 24.05 -2.78 -12.12
CA GLN A 274 24.34 -3.70 -11.03
C GLN A 274 25.25 -3.06 -9.99
N LEU A 275 25.29 -3.63 -8.78
CA LEU A 275 26.15 -3.16 -7.70
C LEU A 275 27.04 -4.31 -7.19
N GLN A 276 28.35 -4.10 -7.29
CA GLN A 276 29.35 -5.01 -6.71
C GLN A 276 29.44 -4.77 -5.21
N LEU A 277 29.26 -5.83 -4.43
CA LEU A 277 29.23 -5.81 -2.98
C LEU A 277 30.57 -6.27 -2.41
N ARG A 278 30.86 -5.88 -1.15
CA ARG A 278 32.17 -6.13 -0.53
C ARG A 278 32.32 -7.53 0.06
N GLU A 279 31.28 -8.04 0.72
CA GLU A 279 31.29 -9.32 1.45
C GLU A 279 29.94 -10.07 1.35
N THR A 280 29.96 -11.38 1.63
CA THR A 280 28.87 -12.35 1.38
C THR A 280 28.00 -12.69 2.59
N LEU A 281 28.42 -12.38 3.82
CA LEU A 281 27.92 -13.08 5.02
C LEU A 281 26.80 -12.36 5.79
N ASP A 282 26.41 -11.17 5.37
CA ASP A 282 25.44 -10.35 6.11
C ASP A 282 24.04 -10.40 5.48
N HIS A 283 23.01 -10.33 6.32
CA HIS A 283 21.66 -10.00 5.92
C HIS A 283 21.63 -8.67 5.16
N SER A 284 20.61 -8.50 4.32
CA SER A 284 20.40 -7.24 3.65
C SER A 284 18.96 -6.79 3.74
N ALA A 285 18.79 -5.47 3.75
CA ALA A 285 17.48 -4.86 3.66
C ALA A 285 17.45 -3.91 2.46
N THR A 286 16.32 -3.92 1.77
CA THR A 286 16.05 -2.97 0.70
C THR A 286 14.73 -2.27 0.93
N VAL A 287 14.67 -1.02 0.50
CA VAL A 287 13.51 -0.16 0.74
C VAL A 287 13.42 0.93 -0.32
N SER A 288 12.21 1.22 -0.80
CA SER A 288 11.93 2.46 -1.54
C SER A 288 11.66 3.61 -0.58
N CYS A 289 12.31 4.75 -0.83
CA CYS A 289 12.09 5.98 -0.07
C CYS A 289 12.15 7.19 -1.00
N GLY A 290 11.02 7.90 -1.13
CA GLY A 290 10.84 8.93 -2.15
C GLY A 290 11.04 8.36 -3.56
N SER A 291 11.81 9.06 -4.39
CA SER A 291 12.11 8.66 -5.77
C SER A 291 13.37 7.78 -5.90
N HIS A 292 13.77 7.07 -4.85
CA HIS A 292 15.02 6.30 -4.80
C HIS A 292 14.82 4.93 -4.15
N LEU A 293 15.72 4.01 -4.46
CA LEU A 293 15.88 2.74 -3.76
C LEU A 293 17.12 2.80 -2.88
N TYR A 294 17.04 2.17 -1.72
CA TYR A 294 18.14 2.01 -0.79
C TYR A 294 18.42 0.53 -0.57
N PHE A 295 19.69 0.21 -0.54
CA PHE A 295 20.24 -1.10 -0.19
C PHE A 295 21.09 -0.92 1.07
N LEU A 296 20.74 -1.63 2.13
CA LEU A 296 21.25 -1.45 3.48
C LEU A 296 21.96 -2.73 3.94
N ARG A 297 23.17 -2.55 4.48
CA ARG A 297 23.94 -3.53 5.25
C ARG A 297 24.67 -2.83 6.39
N SER A 298 25.25 -3.62 7.29
CA SER A 298 26.11 -3.19 8.40
C SER A 298 27.20 -2.20 7.96
N GLU A 299 28.00 -2.55 6.94
CA GLU A 299 29.19 -1.80 6.54
C GLU A 299 29.01 -0.94 5.28
N GLU A 300 27.94 -1.17 4.52
CA GLU A 300 27.70 -0.44 3.28
C GLU A 300 26.23 -0.11 3.04
N VAL A 301 25.98 1.15 2.72
CA VAL A 301 24.67 1.63 2.30
C VAL A 301 24.79 2.25 0.94
N HIS A 302 23.88 1.90 0.05
CA HIS A 302 23.85 2.39 -1.31
C HIS A 302 22.47 2.90 -1.68
N ARG A 303 22.44 4.03 -2.39
CA ARG A 303 21.23 4.61 -2.96
C ARG A 303 21.28 4.52 -4.47
N TYR A 304 20.26 3.91 -5.07
CA TYR A 304 20.05 3.91 -6.51
C TYR A 304 19.16 5.07 -6.93
N ASN A 305 19.56 5.75 -8.01
CA ASN A 305 18.77 6.77 -8.67
C ASN A 305 18.17 6.23 -9.99
N PRO A 306 16.86 5.93 -10.03
CA PRO A 306 16.13 5.52 -11.23
C PRO A 306 16.34 6.38 -12.47
N SER A 307 16.40 7.70 -12.31
CA SER A 307 16.52 8.64 -13.43
C SER A 307 17.89 8.63 -14.10
N GLN A 308 18.92 8.18 -13.38
CA GLN A 308 20.30 8.15 -13.85
C GLN A 308 20.83 6.73 -14.05
N ASP A 309 20.04 5.71 -13.69
CA ASP A 309 20.45 4.31 -13.61
C ASP A 309 21.81 4.17 -12.91
N LYS A 310 21.93 4.68 -11.67
CA LYS A 310 23.23 4.73 -10.99
C LYS A 310 23.12 4.53 -9.48
N TRP A 311 24.03 3.71 -8.96
CA TRP A 311 24.27 3.55 -7.52
C TRP A 311 25.24 4.60 -6.98
N SER A 312 24.97 5.05 -5.75
CA SER A 312 25.81 5.98 -5.00
C SER A 312 25.93 5.53 -3.54
N LYS A 313 27.16 5.52 -3.01
CA LYS A 313 27.40 5.21 -1.60
C LYS A 313 26.80 6.27 -0.69
N ARG A 314 26.34 5.82 0.47
CA ARG A 314 25.83 6.63 1.59
C ARG A 314 26.61 6.29 2.86
N THR A 315 26.35 7.06 3.90
CA THR A 315 26.94 6.81 5.22
C THR A 315 26.40 5.48 5.75
N PRO A 316 27.26 4.48 6.02
CA PRO A 316 26.82 3.26 6.69
C PRO A 316 26.56 3.55 8.17
N PRO A 317 25.75 2.73 8.84
CA PRO A 317 25.54 2.87 10.26
C PRO A 317 26.81 2.47 11.03
N ILE A 318 27.31 3.33 11.93
CA ILE A 318 28.55 3.08 12.69
C ILE A 318 28.18 2.25 13.93
N ASP A 319 28.77 1.06 14.09
CA ASP A 319 28.59 0.15 15.26
C ASP A 319 27.18 -0.46 15.43
N VAL A 320 26.45 -0.65 14.33
CA VAL A 320 25.03 -1.09 14.32
C VAL A 320 24.89 -2.55 13.88
N PRO A 321 23.93 -3.31 14.42
CA PRO A 321 23.70 -4.70 14.04
C PRO A 321 23.20 -4.81 12.60
N ASP A 322 23.44 -5.98 12.02
CA ASP A 322 23.18 -6.29 10.63
C ASP A 322 21.68 -6.14 10.26
N PRO A 323 21.29 -5.13 9.45
CA PRO A 323 19.89 -4.82 9.17
C PRO A 323 19.26 -5.89 8.27
N CYS A 324 18.23 -6.56 8.76
CA CYS A 324 17.54 -7.62 8.01
C CYS A 324 16.18 -7.20 7.44
N THR A 325 15.60 -6.11 7.94
CA THR A 325 14.33 -5.54 7.48
C THR A 325 14.39 -4.02 7.55
N ALA A 326 13.75 -3.36 6.59
CA ALA A 326 13.68 -1.90 6.55
C ALA A 326 12.35 -1.43 5.95
N VAL A 327 11.89 -0.26 6.40
CA VAL A 327 10.69 0.39 5.88
C VAL A 327 10.85 1.91 5.90
N ALA A 328 10.28 2.60 4.92
CA ALA A 328 10.30 4.05 4.87
C ALA A 328 9.00 4.63 5.44
N MET A 329 9.12 5.73 6.18
CA MET A 329 8.01 6.57 6.61
C MET A 329 8.35 8.02 6.26
N GLY A 330 7.80 8.52 5.15
CA GLY A 330 8.20 9.82 4.60
C GLY A 330 9.62 9.77 4.03
N ARG A 331 10.54 10.57 4.61
CA ARG A 331 11.96 10.65 4.21
C ARG A 331 12.90 9.93 5.18
N GLU A 332 12.34 9.24 6.16
CA GLU A 332 13.06 8.50 7.17
C GLU A 332 12.97 7.01 6.84
N ILE A 333 14.09 6.31 6.92
CA ILE A 333 14.17 4.86 6.75
C ILE A 333 14.41 4.26 8.13
N PHE A 334 13.55 3.32 8.53
CA PHE A 334 13.68 2.58 9.77
C PHE A 334 14.15 1.17 9.46
N CYS A 335 15.13 0.66 10.20
CA CYS A 335 15.57 -0.72 10.09
C CYS A 335 15.87 -1.33 11.46
N ILE A 336 15.80 -2.65 11.51
CA ILE A 336 16.13 -3.47 12.68
C ILE A 336 16.94 -4.69 12.23
N ASP A 337 17.65 -5.28 13.18
CA ASP A 337 18.35 -6.55 13.02
C ASP A 337 17.44 -7.75 13.28
N PHE A 338 17.97 -8.96 13.01
CA PHE A 338 17.22 -10.20 13.15
C PHE A 338 16.68 -10.42 14.57
N GLU A 339 17.50 -10.12 15.57
CA GLU A 339 17.17 -10.30 16.98
C GLU A 339 16.35 -9.14 17.57
N PHE A 340 16.06 -8.13 16.75
CA PHE A 340 15.37 -6.90 17.14
C PHE A 340 16.00 -6.25 18.39
N THR A 341 17.32 -6.27 18.45
CA THR A 341 18.12 -5.70 19.55
C THR A 341 18.17 -4.20 19.47
N GLN A 342 18.05 -3.62 18.28
CA GLN A 342 18.13 -2.17 18.07
C GLN A 342 17.18 -1.71 16.96
N THR A 343 16.67 -0.49 17.10
CA THR A 343 15.95 0.19 16.01
C THR A 343 16.75 1.40 15.57
N MET A 344 17.07 1.44 14.28
CA MET A 344 17.80 2.53 13.66
C MET A 344 16.90 3.33 12.74
N MET A 345 17.13 4.64 12.71
CA MET A 345 16.52 5.57 11.78
C MET A 345 17.62 6.24 10.95
N TYR A 346 17.46 6.23 9.63
CA TYR A 346 18.31 6.93 8.68
C TYR A 346 17.52 8.07 8.04
N ASP A 347 18.02 9.29 8.21
CA ASP A 347 17.47 10.48 7.59
C ASP A 347 18.10 10.66 6.20
N THR A 348 17.26 10.52 5.16
CA THR A 348 17.74 10.52 3.77
C THR A 348 18.18 11.89 3.26
N ASP A 349 17.75 12.99 3.90
CA ASP A 349 18.10 14.36 3.51
C ASP A 349 19.46 14.76 4.08
N SER A 350 19.74 14.37 5.32
CA SER A 350 20.98 14.68 6.03
C SER A 350 22.07 13.61 5.92
N ASP A 351 21.74 12.40 5.43
CA ASP A 351 22.67 11.26 5.31
C ASP A 351 23.23 10.85 6.68
N CYS A 352 22.36 10.83 7.70
CA CYS A 352 22.71 10.60 9.10
C CYS A 352 21.89 9.47 9.71
N TRP A 353 22.54 8.70 10.58
CA TRP A 353 21.92 7.64 11.37
C TRP A 353 21.63 8.11 12.79
N GLN A 354 20.51 7.66 13.33
CA GLN A 354 20.10 7.85 14.71
C GLN A 354 19.59 6.53 15.28
N GLU A 355 20.10 6.15 16.44
CA GLU A 355 19.55 5.07 17.24
C GLU A 355 18.31 5.57 18.01
N LEU A 356 17.22 4.80 17.93
CA LEU A 356 16.03 5.03 18.76
C LEU A 356 16.19 4.27 20.08
N GLN A 357 15.91 4.94 21.20
CA GLN A 357 16.18 4.40 22.55
C GLN A 357 15.01 3.54 23.08
N GLY A 358 13.87 3.57 22.39
CA GLY A 358 12.68 2.79 22.73
C GLY A 358 12.81 1.29 22.55
N TRP A 359 12.01 0.53 23.33
CA TRP A 359 12.13 -0.91 23.58
C TRP A 359 13.02 -1.72 22.59
N PRO A 360 14.31 -1.88 22.93
CA PRO A 360 15.23 -2.81 22.30
C PRO A 360 15.14 -4.14 23.06
N ASN A 361 14.57 -5.19 22.45
CA ASN A 361 14.25 -6.52 22.99
C ASN A 361 15.11 -6.98 24.22
N PRO A 362 14.81 -6.55 25.46
CA PRO A 362 15.72 -6.72 26.60
C PRO A 362 15.63 -8.11 27.23
N ARG A 363 14.85 -9.02 26.62
CA ARG A 363 14.58 -10.36 27.13
C ARG A 363 15.15 -11.48 26.26
N ASN A 364 15.83 -11.15 25.14
CA ASN A 364 16.18 -12.12 24.09
C ASN A 364 14.98 -13.02 23.80
N LEU A 365 13.87 -12.40 23.38
CA LEU A 365 12.74 -13.14 22.83
C LEU A 365 13.32 -14.09 21.77
N GLY A 366 13.13 -15.41 21.92
CA GLY A 366 13.73 -16.40 21.04
C GLY A 366 13.16 -16.27 19.64
N MET A 367 13.75 -15.40 18.82
CA MET A 367 13.30 -15.11 17.46
C MET A 367 13.44 -16.38 16.63
N LYS A 368 12.35 -16.76 15.98
CA LYS A 368 12.31 -17.97 15.16
C LYS A 368 12.48 -17.66 13.68
N TYR A 369 11.94 -16.52 13.25
CA TYR A 369 11.97 -16.06 11.88
C TYR A 369 12.32 -14.58 11.83
N ARG A 370 12.73 -14.12 10.64
CA ARG A 370 13.08 -12.72 10.39
C ARG A 370 11.90 -11.81 10.76
N PRO A 371 12.11 -10.77 11.58
CA PRO A 371 11.06 -9.82 11.90
C PRO A 371 10.65 -9.01 10.67
N SER A 372 9.41 -8.55 10.65
CA SER A 372 8.87 -7.75 9.54
C SER A 372 8.48 -6.36 10.01
N LEU A 373 9.09 -5.32 9.43
CA LEU A 373 8.64 -3.95 9.60
C LEU A 373 7.56 -3.58 8.57
N PHE A 374 6.64 -2.71 8.99
CA PHE A 374 5.64 -2.11 8.11
C PHE A 374 5.15 -0.77 8.65
N VAL A 375 4.68 0.10 7.76
CA VAL A 375 4.10 1.41 8.12
C VAL A 375 2.62 1.40 7.76
N MET A 376 1.79 1.64 8.76
CA MET A 376 0.33 1.68 8.62
C MET A 376 -0.18 2.91 9.36
N GLU A 377 -1.08 3.67 8.73
CA GLU A 377 -1.65 4.90 9.27
C GLU A 377 -0.59 5.88 9.80
N ASN A 378 0.55 5.98 9.10
CA ASN A 378 1.70 6.80 9.49
C ASN A 378 2.28 6.46 10.88
N GLN A 379 2.22 5.19 11.25
CA GLN A 379 2.88 4.63 12.43
C GLN A 379 3.73 3.41 12.03
N LEU A 380 4.91 3.32 12.63
CA LEU A 380 5.82 2.20 12.44
C LEU A 380 5.37 1.01 13.28
N HIS A 381 5.31 -0.17 12.66
CA HIS A 381 4.94 -1.42 13.30
C HIS A 381 5.99 -2.50 13.03
N ALA A 382 6.07 -3.47 13.95
CA ALA A 382 6.91 -4.65 13.84
C ALA A 382 6.08 -5.90 14.13
N LEU A 383 6.19 -6.91 13.27
CA LEU A 383 5.68 -8.26 13.51
C LEU A 383 6.86 -9.17 13.87
N LEU A 384 6.76 -9.81 15.04
CA LEU A 384 7.77 -10.72 15.56
C LEU A 384 7.19 -12.12 15.70
N ASP A 385 7.94 -13.10 15.22
CA ASP A 385 7.63 -14.52 15.39
C ASP A 385 8.59 -15.11 16.43
N VAL A 386 8.07 -15.38 17.63
CA VAL A 386 8.88 -15.81 18.78
C VAL A 386 8.56 -17.24 19.16
N ASP A 387 9.54 -17.95 19.71
CA ASP A 387 9.30 -19.27 20.28
C ASP A 387 8.27 -19.20 21.42
N ASP A 388 7.24 -20.03 21.32
CA ASP A 388 6.20 -20.15 22.35
C ASP A 388 6.50 -21.33 23.28
N PRO A 389 6.89 -21.08 24.55
CA PRO A 389 7.22 -22.14 25.49
C PRO A 389 6.01 -22.96 25.95
N ASP A 390 4.80 -22.42 25.85
CA ASP A 390 3.54 -23.06 26.27
C ASP A 390 2.91 -23.89 25.14
N ARG A 391 3.24 -23.59 23.88
CA ARG A 391 2.76 -24.30 22.67
C ARG A 391 3.73 -25.33 22.10
N LYS A 392 4.61 -25.95 22.89
CA LYS A 392 5.62 -26.95 22.44
C LYS A 392 5.06 -28.28 21.88
N ARG A 393 4.04 -28.26 21.02
CA ARG A 393 3.48 -29.44 20.35
C ARG A 393 4.25 -29.78 19.06
N SER A 394 4.89 -28.80 18.43
CA SER A 394 5.73 -28.95 17.22
C SER A 394 6.95 -28.01 17.27
N PRO A 395 8.11 -28.38 16.69
CA PRO A 395 9.26 -27.48 16.53
C PRO A 395 8.97 -26.22 15.71
N THR A 396 7.82 -26.14 15.04
CA THR A 396 7.39 -25.02 14.21
C THR A 396 6.36 -24.10 14.87
N ASP A 397 5.97 -24.38 16.13
CA ASP A 397 5.11 -23.48 16.92
C ASP A 397 5.82 -22.15 17.20
N CYS A 398 5.13 -21.04 16.98
CA CYS A 398 5.56 -19.69 17.35
C CYS A 398 4.36 -18.88 17.84
N ALA A 399 4.65 -17.87 18.67
CA ALA A 399 3.71 -16.82 19.05
C ALA A 399 3.99 -15.60 18.19
N HIS A 400 2.93 -15.02 17.65
CA HIS A 400 3.02 -13.82 16.81
C HIS A 400 2.74 -12.59 17.66
N HIS A 401 3.69 -11.68 17.76
CA HIS A 401 3.54 -10.43 18.49
C HIS A 401 3.64 -9.25 17.55
N VAL A 402 2.71 -8.31 17.68
CA VAL A 402 2.73 -7.07 16.91
C VAL A 402 3.02 -5.91 17.83
N TYR A 403 4.00 -5.10 17.46
CA TYR A 403 4.36 -3.89 18.19
C TYR A 403 4.10 -2.67 17.32
N VAL A 404 3.76 -1.56 17.97
CA VAL A 404 3.68 -0.23 17.36
C VAL A 404 4.66 0.70 18.07
N TYR A 405 5.40 1.48 17.31
CA TYR A 405 6.35 2.44 17.85
C TYR A 405 5.63 3.76 18.18
N ASP A 406 5.67 4.16 19.45
CA ASP A 406 5.24 5.47 19.91
C ASP A 406 6.41 6.44 19.84
N ARG A 407 6.44 7.24 18.77
CA ARG A 407 7.47 8.26 18.53
C ARG A 407 7.54 9.34 19.62
N SER A 408 6.43 9.63 20.30
CA SER A 408 6.40 10.67 21.36
C SER A 408 7.04 10.20 22.65
N ALA A 409 6.91 8.90 22.93
CA ALA A 409 7.49 8.26 24.10
C ALA A 409 8.86 7.62 23.81
N ASP A 410 9.27 7.57 22.53
CA ASP A 410 10.37 6.75 22.04
C ASP A 410 10.28 5.33 22.63
N ALA A 411 9.21 4.59 22.30
CA ALA A 411 8.96 3.27 22.89
C ALA A 411 8.09 2.38 21.99
N TRP A 412 8.45 1.11 21.86
CA TRP A 412 7.54 0.11 21.27
C TRP A 412 6.49 -0.35 22.27
N ARG A 413 5.26 -0.52 21.79
CA ARG A 413 4.12 -1.00 22.56
C ARG A 413 3.50 -2.21 21.88
N GLU A 414 3.32 -3.28 22.63
CA GLU A 414 2.65 -4.47 22.11
C GLU A 414 1.17 -4.18 21.86
N LEU A 415 0.75 -4.37 20.62
CA LEU A 415 -0.65 -4.52 20.25
C LEU A 415 -0.99 -5.98 20.52
N LYS A 416 -1.85 -6.25 21.51
CA LYS A 416 -2.41 -7.58 21.82
C LYS A 416 -3.38 -8.04 20.73
N ALA A 417 -2.89 -8.06 19.51
CA ALA A 417 -3.63 -8.37 18.32
C ALA A 417 -3.70 -9.90 18.21
N THR A 418 -4.89 -10.48 18.31
CA THR A 418 -5.06 -11.94 18.24
C THR A 418 -4.90 -12.42 16.81
N LEU A 419 -3.70 -12.83 16.41
CA LEU A 419 -3.49 -13.53 15.14
C LEU A 419 -4.10 -14.94 15.24
N PRO A 420 -4.80 -15.41 14.19
CA PRO A 420 -5.39 -16.75 14.20
C PRO A 420 -4.29 -17.81 14.28
N ASP A 421 -4.60 -18.94 14.94
CA ASP A 421 -3.70 -20.11 14.95
C ASP A 421 -3.67 -20.71 13.53
N LEU A 422 -2.54 -20.54 12.85
CA LEU A 422 -2.39 -20.92 11.45
C LEU A 422 -2.12 -22.43 11.30
N PRO A 423 -2.96 -23.19 10.57
CA PRO A 423 -2.72 -24.60 10.30
C PRO A 423 -1.64 -24.74 9.21
N ASP A 424 -0.63 -25.56 9.47
CA ASP A 424 0.56 -25.83 8.63
C ASP A 424 1.66 -24.76 8.63
N LYS A 425 2.64 -25.04 9.50
CA LYS A 425 3.69 -24.18 10.01
C LYS A 425 4.99 -24.32 9.20
N LYS A 426 5.08 -23.65 8.06
CA LYS A 426 6.37 -23.32 7.41
C LYS A 426 6.33 -21.84 7.07
N TYR A 427 6.71 -21.04 8.05
CA TYR A 427 6.61 -19.60 7.98
C TYR A 427 7.88 -18.99 7.41
N GLY A 428 7.69 -17.94 6.64
CA GLY A 428 8.72 -17.05 6.15
C GLY A 428 8.01 -15.97 5.36
N VAL A 429 7.99 -14.74 5.88
CA VAL A 429 7.70 -13.59 5.03
C VAL A 429 8.88 -13.53 4.06
N TYR A 430 8.65 -13.96 2.82
CA TYR A 430 9.65 -13.82 1.78
C TYR A 430 9.78 -12.34 1.44
N GLY A 431 10.82 -11.69 1.96
CA GLY A 431 11.13 -10.29 1.72
C GLY A 431 11.55 -9.51 2.97
N SER A 432 12.05 -8.31 2.75
CA SER A 432 12.58 -7.42 3.78
C SER A 432 11.51 -6.63 4.54
N CYS A 433 10.21 -6.76 4.25
CA CYS A 433 9.12 -6.05 4.92
C CYS A 433 7.75 -6.68 4.66
N ALA A 434 6.75 -6.37 5.49
CA ALA A 434 5.35 -6.69 5.22
C ALA A 434 4.67 -5.50 4.49
N PRO A 435 4.34 -5.60 3.20
CA PRO A 435 3.75 -4.47 2.51
C PRO A 435 2.33 -4.20 3.02
N VAL A 436 1.91 -2.94 2.98
CA VAL A 436 0.58 -2.51 3.43
C VAL A 436 -0.26 -2.12 2.22
N ALA A 437 -1.47 -2.66 2.15
CA ALA A 437 -2.45 -2.33 1.12
C ALA A 437 -3.77 -1.89 1.75
N ARG A 438 -4.52 -1.09 1.00
CA ARG A 438 -5.91 -0.74 1.31
C ARG A 438 -6.85 -1.76 0.67
N LEU A 439 -7.64 -2.43 1.48
CA LEU A 439 -8.58 -3.45 1.03
C LEU A 439 -10.02 -3.00 1.13
N TYR A 440 -10.82 -3.36 0.13
CA TYR A 440 -12.26 -3.22 0.18
C TYR A 440 -12.88 -4.50 0.77
N LEU A 441 -13.06 -4.49 2.10
CA LEU A 441 -13.47 -5.68 2.87
C LEU A 441 -14.77 -6.35 2.39
N PRO A 442 -15.80 -5.64 1.89
CA PRO A 442 -17.03 -6.29 1.40
C PRO A 442 -16.81 -7.32 0.28
N TYR A 443 -15.75 -7.21 -0.53
CA TYR A 443 -15.41 -8.23 -1.54
C TYR A 443 -14.68 -9.43 -0.96
N LEU A 444 -13.96 -9.26 0.15
CA LEU A 444 -13.19 -10.34 0.78
C LEU A 444 -14.04 -11.18 1.74
N LYS A 445 -15.15 -10.64 2.27
CA LYS A 445 -16.08 -11.36 3.15
C LYS A 445 -17.01 -12.37 2.45
N ARG A 446 -16.88 -12.56 1.13
CA ARG A 446 -17.78 -13.42 0.33
C ARG A 446 -17.33 -14.88 0.17
N THR A 447 -16.24 -15.29 0.81
CA THR A 447 -15.76 -16.69 0.77
C THR A 447 -16.33 -17.54 1.89
#